data_AF-A0A3D2R040-F1
#
_entry.id   AF-A0A3D2R040-F1
#
_cell.length_a   1.000
_cell.length_b   1.000
_cell.length_c   1.000
_cell.angle_alpha   90.00
_cell.angle_beta   90.00
_cell.angle_gamma   90.00
#
_symmetry.space_group_name_H-M   'P 1'
#
loop_
_entity.id
_entity.type
_entity.pdbx_description
1 polymer ?
#
loop_
_entity_poly.entity_id
_entity_poly.type
_entity_poly.pdbx_seq_one_letter_code
_entity_poly.pdbx_strand_id
1 'polypeptide(L)' 'VFDRSIDVQISRLRRLIEDDLNKPVFLQTKWGFGYIFNPDGDTAN' A
#
# COMPACT_ATOMS: atom_id res chain seq x y z
N VAL A 1 0.34 15.98 -12.24
CA VAL A 1 1.77 15.58 -12.11
C VAL A 1 2.14 15.14 -10.69
N PHE A 2 1.42 15.58 -9.64
CA PHE A 2 1.64 15.12 -8.26
C PHE A 2 1.17 13.67 -7.97
N ASP A 3 0.11 13.18 -8.63
CA ASP A 3 -0.45 11.85 -8.30
C ASP A 3 0.50 10.68 -8.54
N ARG A 4 1.37 10.76 -9.55
CA ARG A 4 2.31 9.67 -9.86
C ARG A 4 3.49 9.57 -8.90
N SER A 5 3.75 10.59 -8.07
CA SER A 5 4.85 10.51 -7.10
C SER A 5 4.47 9.59 -5.95
N ILE A 6 3.21 9.60 -5.51
CA ILE A 6 2.74 8.76 -4.40
C ILE A 6 2.74 7.28 -4.81
N ASP A 7 2.17 6.92 -5.95
CA ASP A 7 2.11 5.52 -6.40
C ASP A 7 3.50 4.88 -6.52
N VAL A 8 4.49 5.66 -6.98
CA VAL A 8 5.89 5.21 -7.07
C VAL A 8 6.46 4.96 -5.68
N GLN A 9 6.22 5.86 -4.72
CA GLN A 9 6.70 5.64 -3.35
C GLN A 9 5.98 4.48 -2.68
N ILE A 10 4.67 4.33 -2.86
CA ILE A 10 3.90 3.20 -2.35
C ILE A 10 4.42 1.89 -2.94
N SER A 11 4.70 1.84 -4.24
CA SER A 11 5.27 0.65 -4.87
C SER A 11 6.64 0.30 -4.31
N ARG A 12 7.48 1.30 -3.99
CA ARG A 12 8.78 1.08 -3.36
C ARG A 12 8.63 0.56 -1.93
N LEU A 13 7.75 1.14 -1.14
CA LEU A 13 7.48 0.71 0.23
C LEU A 13 6.94 -0.73 0.26
N ARG A 14 5.97 -1.07 -0.60
CA ARG A 14 5.42 -2.43 -0.68
C ARG A 14 6.51 -3.47 -0.99
N ARG A 15 7.50 -3.15 -1.82
CA ARG A 15 8.66 -4.02 -2.09
C ARG A 15 9.59 -4.24 -0.90
N LEU A 16 9.53 -3.38 0.10
CA LEU A 16 10.36 -3.47 1.30
C LEU A 16 9.65 -4.17 2.46
N ILE A 17 8.32 -4.05 2.55
CA ILE A 17 7.57 -4.46 3.75
C ILE A 17 6.54 -5.57 3.51
N GLU A 18 6.12 -5.82 2.27
CA GLU A 18 5.12 -6.84 1.98
C GLU A 18 5.80 -8.14 1.56
N ASP A 19 5.29 -9.27 2.06
CA ASP A 19 5.74 -10.60 1.63
C ASP A 19 5.25 -10.93 0.19
N ASP A 20 4.02 -10.53 -0.17
CA ASP A 20 3.45 -10.66 -1.51
C ASP A 20 2.88 -9.32 -2.01
N LEU A 21 3.48 -8.78 -3.07
CA LEU A 21 3.07 -7.51 -3.68
C LEU A 21 1.65 -7.51 -4.24
N ASN A 22 1.10 -8.68 -4.58
CA ASN A 22 -0.25 -8.82 -5.10
C ASN A 22 -1.31 -8.86 -3.98
N LYS A 23 -0.87 -9.06 -2.74
CA LYS A 23 -1.72 -9.13 -1.55
C LYS A 23 -1.17 -8.24 -0.43
N PRO A 24 -1.11 -6.91 -0.66
CA PRO A 24 -0.53 -6.00 0.33
C PRO A 24 -1.41 -5.94 1.57
N VAL A 25 -0.82 -6.25 2.73
CA VAL A 25 -1.51 -6.24 4.02
C VAL A 25 -1.17 -5.02 4.85
N PHE A 26 0.02 -4.45 4.69
CA PHE A 26 0.45 -3.26 5.43
C PHE A 26 0.06 -1.96 4.73
N LEU A 27 0.25 -1.84 3.41
CA LEU A 27 -0.11 -0.64 2.64
C LEU A 27 -1.24 -0.97 1.68
N GLN A 28 -2.48 -0.78 2.10
CA GLN A 28 -3.69 -1.13 1.35
C GLN A 28 -4.19 0.04 0.48
N THR A 29 -4.77 -0.29 -0.67
CA THR A 29 -5.44 0.71 -1.53
C THR A 29 -6.90 0.85 -1.08
N LYS A 30 -7.33 2.06 -0.72
CA LYS A 30 -8.74 2.41 -0.47
C LYS A 30 -9.26 3.31 -1.59
N TRP A 31 -10.07 2.73 -2.46
CA TRP A 31 -10.66 3.43 -3.61
C TRP A 31 -11.43 4.68 -3.18
N GLY A 32 -11.12 5.83 -3.80
CA GLY A 32 -11.69 7.13 -3.46
C GLY A 32 -11.03 7.87 -2.30
N PHE A 33 -10.04 7.26 -1.62
CA PHE A 33 -9.33 7.86 -0.48
C PHE A 33 -7.80 7.85 -0.65
N GLY A 34 -7.25 6.86 -1.34
CA GLY A 34 -5.80 6.70 -1.53
C GLY A 34 -5.28 5.44 -0.85
N TYR A 35 -4.25 5.57 -0.02
CA TYR A 35 -3.56 4.45 0.62
C TYR A 35 -3.72 4.51 2.14
N ILE A 36 -3.92 3.34 2.75
CA ILE A 36 -4.00 3.19 4.21
C ILE A 36 -2.85 2.31 4.68
N PHE A 37 -2.23 2.72 5.78
CA PHE A 37 -1.27 1.90 6.49
C PHE A 37 -1.99 1.12 7.61
N ASN A 38 -1.89 -0.21 7.57
CA ASN A 38 -2.32 -1.13 8.62
C ASN A 38 -1.06 -1.73 9.28
N PRO A 39 -0.70 -1.35 10.51
CA PRO A 39 0.50 -1.86 11.17
C PRO A 39 0.40 -3.34 11.56
N ASP A 40 -0.82 -3.89 11.65
CA ASP A 40 -1.05 -5.25 12.14
C ASP A 40 -0.81 -6.31 11.06
N GLY A 41 -0.74 -5.92 9.78
CA GLY A 41 -0.44 -6.85 8.68
C GLY A 41 -1.54 -7.89 8.42
N ASP A 42 -2.71 -7.69 8.99
CA ASP A 42 -3.86 -8.56 8.77
C ASP A 42 -4.68 -8.07 7.58
N THR A 43 -5.37 -9.01 6.93
CA THR A 43 -6.31 -8.67 5.86
C THR A 43 -7.47 -7.92 6.50
N ALA A 44 -7.74 -6.69 6.07
CA ALA A 44 -8.88 -5.93 6.57
C ALA A 44 -10.17 -6.74 6.32
N ASN A 45 -10.85 -7.12 7.39
CA ASN A 45 -12.16 -7.79 7.34
C ASN A 45 -13.24 -6.87 6.77
#